data_AF-A0A0Q5HTA2-F1
#
_entry.id   AF-A0A0Q5HTA2-F1
#
_cell.length_a   1.000
_cell.length_b   1.000
_cell.length_c   1.000
_cell.angle_alpha   90.00
_cell.angle_beta   90.00
_cell.angle_gamma   90.00
#
_symmetry.space_group_name_H-M   'P 1'
#
loop_
_entity.id
_entity.type
_entity.pdbx_description
1 polymer ?
#
loop_
_entity_poly.entity_id
_entity_poly.type
_entity_poly.pdbx_seq_one_letter_code
_entity_poly.pdbx_strand_id
1 'polypeptide(L)'
;MTDAADGPAGLVDYFTVGLLNVVSSKLPAVLEEVGAEIEYFPVTVLYHGDATASEYFVANPLRRLDAIDHQQSVVELDEEMGDALAVTKLVLDEARLKDVRMAVIAEIQRIGVQDDVAAAIEAAGCIGCAFVDPISIRY
;
A
#
# COMPACT_ATOMS: atom_id res chain seq x y z
N MET A 1 -18.23 -19.89 -6.75
CA MET A 1 -16.77 -20.00 -6.92
C MET A 1 -16.25 -19.99 -5.51
N THR A 2 -15.95 -21.18 -4.98
CA THR A 2 -15.75 -21.40 -3.54
C THR A 2 -14.41 -20.85 -3.11
N ASP A 3 -14.40 -20.03 -2.07
CA ASP A 3 -13.20 -19.68 -1.32
C ASP A 3 -12.50 -20.96 -0.91
N ALA A 4 -11.31 -21.17 -1.48
CA ALA A 4 -10.48 -22.31 -1.12
C ALA A 4 -9.90 -22.01 0.27
N ALA A 5 -10.37 -22.79 1.24
CA ALA A 5 -9.81 -22.88 2.57
C ALA A 5 -8.30 -23.17 2.53
N ASP A 6 -7.54 -22.46 3.36
CA ASP A 6 -6.15 -22.70 3.78
C ASP A 6 -5.09 -22.92 2.68
N GLY A 7 -4.30 -21.87 2.40
CA GLY A 7 -2.98 -22.04 1.78
C GLY A 7 -1.96 -21.07 2.38
N PRO A 8 -0.99 -21.57 3.16
CA PRO A 8 0.39 -21.65 2.63
C PRO A 8 1.08 -22.97 3.06
N ALA A 9 2.02 -23.60 2.35
CA ALA A 9 3.08 -23.08 1.48
C ALA A 9 3.24 -23.90 0.18
N GLY A 10 3.76 -23.21 -0.85
CA GLY A 10 3.85 -23.68 -2.24
C GLY A 10 2.85 -22.89 -3.07
N LEU A 11 3.34 -21.89 -3.81
CA LEU A 11 2.55 -21.05 -4.71
C LEU A 11 1.57 -21.91 -5.51
N VAL A 12 0.27 -21.69 -5.30
CA VAL A 12 -0.78 -22.31 -6.11
C VAL A 12 -0.72 -21.76 -7.54
N ASP A 13 -1.17 -22.54 -8.53
CA ASP A 13 -1.13 -22.14 -9.94
C ASP A 13 -1.95 -20.86 -10.23
N TYR A 14 -2.91 -20.54 -9.36
CA TYR A 14 -3.76 -19.37 -9.47
C TYR A 14 -4.21 -18.91 -8.08
N PHE A 15 -3.98 -17.63 -7.78
CA PHE A 15 -4.56 -16.95 -6.64
C PHE A 15 -4.88 -15.51 -7.04
N THR A 16 -5.90 -14.95 -6.41
CA THR A 16 -6.29 -13.55 -6.62
C THR A 16 -5.59 -12.68 -5.59
N VAL A 17 -4.95 -11.63 -6.07
CA VAL A 17 -4.47 -10.52 -5.23
C VAL A 17 -5.40 -9.33 -5.41
N GLY A 18 -5.48 -8.49 -4.39
CA GLY A 18 -6.21 -7.22 -4.46
C GLY A 18 -5.49 -6.21 -5.35
N LEU A 19 -5.27 -5.00 -4.82
CA LEU A 19 -4.68 -3.90 -5.58
C LEU A 19 -3.20 -4.16 -5.89
N LEU A 20 -2.85 -4.21 -7.18
CA LEU A 20 -1.47 -4.31 -7.66
C LEU A 20 -0.87 -2.90 -7.80
N ASN A 21 0.17 -2.60 -7.04
CA ASN A 21 0.89 -1.32 -7.14
C ASN A 21 1.93 -1.41 -8.25
N VAL A 22 1.65 -0.87 -9.44
CA VAL A 22 2.61 -0.81 -10.54
C VAL A 22 3.36 0.51 -10.50
N VAL A 23 4.70 0.46 -10.41
CA VAL A 23 5.56 1.62 -10.21
C VAL A 23 6.65 1.67 -11.29
N SER A 24 6.99 2.87 -11.76
CA SER A 24 8.16 3.07 -12.63
C SER A 24 9.46 2.97 -11.82
N SER A 25 10.59 2.67 -12.45
CA SER A 25 11.93 2.57 -11.83
C SER A 25 12.35 3.75 -10.93
N LYS A 26 11.73 4.92 -11.10
CA LYS A 26 11.99 6.12 -10.29
C LYS A 26 11.57 5.97 -8.83
N LEU A 27 10.41 5.36 -8.57
CA LEU A 27 9.86 5.27 -7.22
C LEU A 27 10.60 4.24 -6.34
N PRO A 28 10.97 3.04 -6.84
CA PRO A 28 11.82 2.09 -6.11
C PRO A 28 13.11 2.70 -5.59
N ALA A 29 13.82 3.47 -6.40
CA ALA A 29 15.08 4.11 -6.00
C ALA A 29 14.92 5.01 -4.76
N VAL A 30 13.85 5.82 -4.72
CA VAL A 30 13.55 6.69 -3.58
C VAL A 30 13.17 5.88 -2.34
N LEU A 31 12.31 4.86 -2.52
CA LEU A 31 11.81 4.04 -1.42
C LEU A 31 12.91 3.16 -0.79
N GLU A 32 13.84 2.67 -1.60
CA GLU A 32 15.03 1.94 -1.13
C GLU A 32 15.97 2.86 -0.33
N GLU A 33 16.22 4.09 -0.80
CA GLU A 33 17.09 5.05 -0.11
C GLU A 33 16.57 5.42 1.29
N VAL A 34 15.24 5.53 1.45
CA VAL A 34 14.61 5.82 2.75
C VAL A 34 14.38 4.58 3.62
N GLY A 35 14.81 3.40 3.17
CA GLY A 35 14.71 2.13 3.91
C GLY A 35 13.29 1.56 4.00
N ALA A 36 12.44 1.79 2.99
CA ALA A 36 11.13 1.15 2.93
C ALA A 36 11.26 -0.34 2.56
N GLU A 37 10.56 -1.21 3.28
CA GLU A 37 10.60 -2.66 3.08
C GLU A 37 9.61 -3.08 1.98
N ILE A 38 10.11 -3.23 0.75
CA ILE A 38 9.30 -3.51 -0.44
C ILE A 38 10.02 -4.54 -1.32
N GLU A 39 9.27 -5.51 -1.84
CA GLU A 39 9.70 -6.39 -2.92
C GLU A 39 9.24 -5.86 -4.28
N TYR A 40 10.12 -5.91 -5.28
CA TYR A 40 9.83 -5.46 -6.64
C TYR A 40 9.89 -6.63 -7.62
N PHE A 41 8.79 -6.83 -8.35
CA PHE A 41 8.70 -7.84 -9.40
C PHE A 41 8.70 -7.15 -10.76
N PRO A 42 9.72 -7.33 -11.60
CA PRO A 42 9.78 -6.71 -12.92
C PRO A 42 8.59 -7.12 -13.79
N VAL A 43 7.98 -6.15 -14.47
CA VAL A 43 6.86 -6.39 -15.38
C VAL A 43 6.98 -5.58 -16.67
N THR A 44 6.45 -6.13 -17.75
CA THR A 44 6.28 -5.38 -19.01
C THR A 44 4.90 -4.74 -19.02
N VAL A 45 4.84 -3.42 -19.06
CA VAL A 45 3.59 -2.68 -19.25
C VAL A 45 3.38 -2.46 -20.75
N LEU A 46 2.19 -2.85 -21.24
CA LEU A 46 1.75 -2.58 -22.60
C LEU A 46 0.72 -1.45 -22.61
N TYR A 47 0.88 -0.47 -23.50
CA TYR A 47 -0.09 0.59 -23.74
C TYR A 47 -0.45 0.60 -25.23
N HIS A 48 -1.75 0.43 -25.53
CA HIS A 48 -2.26 0.22 -26.90
C HIS A 48 -1.56 -0.91 -27.68
N GLY A 49 -1.12 -1.95 -26.97
CA GLY A 49 -0.47 -3.13 -27.56
C GLY A 49 1.05 -3.02 -27.67
N ASP A 50 1.62 -1.85 -27.44
CA ASP A 50 3.07 -1.60 -27.50
C ASP A 50 3.68 -1.57 -26.10
N ALA A 51 4.90 -2.08 -25.98
CA ALA A 51 5.66 -1.99 -24.73
C ALA A 51 6.04 -0.55 -24.42
N THR A 52 5.85 -0.12 -23.17
CA THR A 52 6.33 1.18 -22.70
C THR A 52 7.85 1.22 -22.70
N ALA A 53 8.45 2.37 -23.02
CA ALA A 53 9.91 2.54 -23.00
C ALA A 53 10.52 2.55 -21.57
N SER A 54 9.70 2.79 -20.55
CA SER A 54 10.14 2.80 -19.15
C SER A 54 10.04 1.41 -18.53
N GLU A 55 10.93 1.13 -17.57
CA GLU A 55 10.89 -0.07 -16.75
C GLU A 55 9.86 0.09 -15.63
N TYR A 56 9.06 -0.96 -15.43
CA TYR A 56 8.02 -1.02 -14.42
C TYR A 56 8.16 -2.26 -13.55
N PHE A 57 7.63 -2.12 -12.34
CA PHE A 57 7.67 -3.15 -11.31
C PHE A 57 6.30 -3.23 -10.64
N VAL A 58 5.88 -4.43 -10.28
CA VAL A 58 4.87 -4.60 -9.24
C VAL A 58 5.58 -4.45 -7.90
N ALA A 59 5.19 -3.43 -7.14
CA ALA A 59 5.69 -3.16 -5.80
C ALA A 59 4.80 -3.87 -4.76
N ASN A 60 5.42 -4.72 -3.97
CA ASN A 60 4.79 -5.46 -2.87
C ASN A 60 5.35 -4.96 -1.54
N PRO A 61 4.63 -4.07 -0.82
CA PRO A 61 5.04 -3.66 0.52
C PRO A 61 5.06 -4.88 1.45
N LEU A 62 6.18 -5.09 2.15
CA LEU A 62 6.35 -6.25 3.02
C LEU A 62 5.67 -6.09 4.37
N ARG A 63 5.43 -4.83 4.77
CA ARG A 63 4.78 -4.50 6.04
C ARG A 63 3.30 -4.25 5.81
N ARG A 64 2.48 -5.04 6.51
CA ARG A 64 1.04 -4.90 6.62
C ARG A 64 0.68 -5.01 8.09
N LEU A 65 -0.09 -4.05 8.59
CA LEU A 65 -0.40 -3.96 10.01
C LEU A 65 -1.72 -3.23 10.25
N ASP A 66 -2.34 -3.54 11.37
CA ASP A 66 -3.47 -2.78 11.90
C ASP A 66 -2.95 -1.54 12.62
N ALA A 67 -3.38 -0.35 12.20
CA ALA A 67 -2.87 0.93 12.71
C ALA A 67 -3.95 1.98 12.97
N ILE A 68 -5.23 1.64 12.94
CA ILE A 68 -6.27 2.61 13.32
C ILE A 68 -6.28 2.79 14.83
N ASP A 69 -6.25 4.03 15.31
CA ASP A 69 -6.61 4.36 16.68
C ASP A 69 -8.15 4.33 16.80
N HIS A 70 -8.69 3.20 17.25
CA HIS A 70 -10.14 3.01 17.41
C HIS A 70 -10.78 3.89 18.49
N GLN A 71 -10.00 4.49 19.40
CA GLN A 71 -10.53 5.40 20.41
C GLN A 71 -10.74 6.80 19.84
N GLN A 72 -9.91 7.19 18.87
CA GLN A 72 -9.93 8.53 18.27
C GLN A 72 -10.53 8.58 16.87
N SER A 73 -10.71 7.42 16.23
CA SER A 73 -11.30 7.26 14.90
C SER A 73 -12.79 6.97 14.96
N VAL A 74 -13.48 7.27 13.86
CA VAL A 74 -14.87 6.89 13.60
C VAL A 74 -14.86 6.11 12.29
N VAL A 75 -14.77 4.79 12.43
CA VAL A 75 -14.64 3.84 11.33
C VAL A 75 -15.61 2.68 11.59
N GLU A 76 -16.38 2.33 10.57
CA GLU A 76 -17.22 1.13 10.55
C GLU A 76 -16.41 0.01 9.88
N LEU A 77 -16.21 -1.10 10.57
CA LEU A 77 -15.48 -2.26 10.06
C LEU A 77 -16.46 -3.38 9.70
N ASP A 78 -16.10 -4.14 8.68
CA ASP A 78 -16.70 -5.43 8.38
C ASP A 78 -16.34 -6.42 9.49
N GLU A 79 -17.35 -7.05 10.10
CA GLU A 79 -17.16 -7.97 11.23
C GLU A 79 -16.45 -9.28 10.83
N GLU A 80 -16.53 -9.68 9.56
CA GLU A 80 -15.94 -10.92 9.05
C GLU A 80 -14.53 -10.67 8.52
N MET A 81 -14.34 -9.57 7.79
CA MET A 81 -13.09 -9.29 7.07
C MET A 81 -12.18 -8.28 7.76
N GLY A 82 -12.70 -7.49 8.71
CA GLY A 82 -11.92 -6.46 9.41
C GLY A 82 -11.57 -5.24 8.55
N ASP A 83 -12.06 -5.18 7.32
CA ASP A 83 -11.89 -4.04 6.41
C ASP A 83 -12.90 -2.94 6.70
N ALA A 84 -12.51 -1.68 6.48
CA ALA A 84 -13.34 -0.51 6.73
C ALA A 84 -14.41 -0.35 5.64
N LEU A 85 -15.67 -0.42 6.08
CA LEU A 85 -16.87 -0.17 5.29
C LEU A 85 -17.12 1.34 5.13
N ALA A 86 -16.85 2.13 6.17
CA ALA A 86 -17.01 3.59 6.16
C ALA A 86 -15.98 4.28 7.07
N VAL A 87 -15.48 5.45 6.64
CA VAL A 87 -14.50 6.25 7.37
C VAL A 87 -15.00 7.69 7.50
N THR A 88 -15.42 8.08 8.71
CA THR A 88 -15.82 9.46 9.02
C THR A 88 -14.71 10.26 9.68
N LYS A 89 -13.81 9.61 10.41
CA LYS A 89 -12.60 10.21 10.98
C LYS A 89 -11.56 9.13 11.12
N LEU A 90 -10.36 9.37 10.59
CA LEU A 90 -9.26 8.43 10.70
C LEU A 90 -8.11 9.10 11.47
N VAL A 91 -7.69 8.43 12.53
CA VAL A 91 -6.49 8.73 13.30
C VAL A 91 -5.68 7.44 13.34
N LEU A 92 -4.39 7.52 13.01
CA LEU A 92 -3.50 6.38 13.05
C LEU A 92 -2.80 6.30 14.41
N ASP A 93 -2.60 5.09 14.90
CA ASP A 93 -1.80 4.79 16.09
C ASP A 93 -0.31 4.93 15.75
N GLU A 94 0.26 6.11 16.04
CA GLU A 94 1.66 6.43 15.77
C GLU A 94 2.64 5.46 16.45
N ALA A 95 2.27 4.87 17.60
CA ALA A 95 3.14 3.94 18.30
C ALA A 95 3.39 2.67 17.48
N ARG A 96 2.41 2.23 16.69
CA ARG A 96 2.54 1.09 15.76
C ARG A 96 3.34 1.41 14.51
N LEU A 97 3.46 2.70 14.17
CA LEU A 97 4.11 3.19 12.95
C LEU A 97 5.52 3.75 13.19
N LYS A 98 5.93 3.92 14.44
CA LYS A 98 7.15 4.65 14.85
C LYS A 98 8.43 4.28 14.07
N ASP A 99 8.65 3.00 13.81
CA ASP A 99 9.85 2.50 13.11
C ASP A 99 9.51 1.93 11.72
N VAL A 100 8.33 2.27 11.20
CA VAL A 100 7.81 1.79 9.92
C VAL A 100 7.78 2.97 8.95
N ARG A 101 8.67 2.91 7.95
CA ARG A 101 8.79 3.94 6.90
C ARG A 101 7.60 3.94 5.95
N MET A 102 7.09 2.75 5.67
CA MET A 102 5.94 2.51 4.81
C MET A 102 5.29 1.18 5.19
N ALA A 103 3.96 1.14 5.20
CA ALA A 103 3.19 -0.09 5.36
C ALA A 103 1.81 0.02 4.71
N VAL A 104 1.22 -1.13 4.40
CA VAL A 104 -0.22 -1.20 4.16
C VAL A 104 -0.94 -1.17 5.51
N ILE A 105 -1.80 -0.18 5.70
CA ILE A 105 -2.75 -0.11 6.80
C ILE A 105 -3.89 -1.06 6.45
N ALA A 106 -3.90 -2.23 7.10
CA ALA A 106 -4.69 -3.38 6.68
C ALA A 106 -6.18 -3.03 6.67
N GLU A 107 -6.68 -2.36 7.71
CA GLU A 107 -8.10 -2.09 7.89
C GLU A 107 -8.68 -1.19 6.80
N ILE A 108 -7.89 -0.36 6.13
CA ILE A 108 -8.39 0.55 5.07
C ILE A 108 -7.78 0.25 3.69
N GLN A 109 -6.94 -0.79 3.61
CA GLN A 109 -6.23 -1.20 2.39
C GLN A 109 -5.51 -0.02 1.70
N ARG A 110 -4.92 0.89 2.49
CA ARG A 110 -4.15 2.05 1.99
C ARG A 110 -2.69 1.97 2.44
N ILE A 111 -1.82 2.58 1.65
CA ILE A 111 -0.41 2.71 2.01
C ILE A 111 -0.24 3.93 2.93
N GLY A 112 0.24 3.70 4.14
CA GLY A 112 0.75 4.74 5.03
C GLY A 112 2.25 4.92 4.82
N VAL A 113 2.70 6.17 4.82
CA VAL A 113 4.12 6.55 4.75
C VAL A 113 4.41 7.62 5.80
N GLN A 114 5.65 7.69 6.28
CA GLN A 114 6.10 8.81 7.10
C GLN A 114 6.17 10.10 6.26
N ASP A 115 6.01 11.26 6.90
CA ASP A 115 5.99 12.56 6.22
C ASP A 115 7.27 12.83 5.41
N ASP A 116 8.42 12.42 5.94
CA ASP A 116 9.72 12.59 5.27
C ASP A 116 9.88 11.66 4.05
N VAL A 117 9.23 10.49 4.07
CA VAL A 117 9.14 9.59 2.90
C VAL A 117 8.28 10.24 1.81
N ALA A 118 7.12 10.79 2.16
CA ALA A 118 6.26 11.51 1.22
C ALA A 118 7.02 12.69 0.58
N ALA A 119 7.71 13.50 1.41
CA ALA A 119 8.53 14.61 0.94
C ALA A 119 9.68 14.16 0.02
N ALA A 120 10.33 13.03 0.30
CA ALA A 120 11.37 12.48 -0.57
C ALA A 120 10.83 12.07 -1.95
N ILE A 121 9.63 11.47 -2.00
CA ILE A 121 8.96 11.09 -3.25
C ILE A 121 8.60 12.33 -4.08
N GLU A 122 8.09 13.37 -3.43
CA GLU A 122 7.77 14.64 -4.08
C GLU A 122 9.03 15.37 -4.58
N ALA A 123 10.09 15.43 -3.76
CA ALA A 123 11.35 16.08 -4.11
C ALA A 123 12.06 15.38 -5.28
N ALA A 124 11.95 14.05 -5.37
CA ALA A 124 12.43 13.29 -6.51
C ALA A 124 11.62 13.62 -7.79
N GLY A 125 10.43 14.21 -7.68
CA GLY A 125 9.53 14.51 -8.78
C GLY A 125 8.83 13.27 -9.32
N CYS A 126 8.53 12.30 -8.46
CA CYS A 126 7.68 11.17 -8.82
C CYS A 126 6.26 11.68 -9.15
N ILE A 127 5.68 11.18 -10.24
CA ILE A 127 4.33 11.54 -10.68
C ILE A 127 3.37 10.39 -10.45
N GLY A 128 2.08 10.69 -10.29
CA GLY A 128 1.05 9.68 -10.03
C GLY A 128 0.93 9.25 -8.56
N CYS A 129 1.72 9.83 -7.65
CA CYS A 129 1.56 9.72 -6.21
C CYS A 129 0.75 10.90 -5.69
N ALA A 130 -0.24 10.64 -4.84
CA ALA A 130 -1.00 11.67 -4.14
C ALA A 130 -1.01 11.34 -2.65
N PHE A 131 -0.57 12.30 -1.83
CA PHE A 131 -0.53 12.17 -0.37
C PHE A 131 -1.69 12.94 0.25
N VAL A 132 -2.30 12.35 1.26
CA VAL A 132 -3.40 12.96 2.02
C VAL A 132 -3.16 12.72 3.49
N ASP A 133 -3.48 13.73 4.30
CA ASP A 133 -3.48 13.56 5.75
C ASP A 133 -4.57 12.53 6.13
N PRO A 134 -4.28 11.53 6.97
CA PRO A 134 -5.28 10.57 7.45
C PRO A 134 -6.56 11.24 7.96
N ILE A 135 -6.45 12.38 8.65
CA ILE A 135 -7.58 13.11 9.20
C ILE A 135 -8.52 13.66 8.13
N SER A 136 -8.10 13.72 6.86
CA SER A 136 -8.90 14.19 5.72
C SER A 136 -9.62 13.07 4.97
N ILE A 137 -9.26 11.79 5.21
CA ILE A 137 -9.82 10.65 4.49
C ILE A 137 -11.29 10.43 4.88
N ARG A 138 -12.18 10.41 3.89
CA ARG A 138 -13.61 10.13 4.05
C ARG A 138 -14.11 9.25 2.92
N TYR A 139 -14.91 8.24 3.24
CA TYR A 139 -15.71 7.48 2.29
C TYR A 139 -16.77 6.64 3.01
#